data_AF-A0A3G6MD12-F1
#
_entry.id   AF-A0A3G6MD12-F1
#
_cell.length_a   1.000
_cell.length_b   1.000
_cell.length_c   1.000
_cell.angle_alpha   90.00
_cell.angle_beta   90.00
_cell.angle_gamma   90.00
#
_symmetry.space_group_name_H-M   'P 1'
#
loop_
_entity.id
_entity.type
_entity.pdbx_description
1 polymer ?
#
loop_
_entity_poly.entity_id
_entity_poly.type
_entity_poly.pdbx_seq_one_letter_code
_entity_poly.pdbx_strand_id
1 'polypeptide(L)'
;MRVGTFGNVKTYFSSSFNFGEKTIESEELKIQIIGRFSKVISERLGYSDTILIERRTYYAHNPNQKFFILENNNSQYKVAVLEDGAVLKSNNKGLSIRIIGNEVQVFDVLKLIEYSILNRKKLNKKLVPTDYYFGEKSKLSILVNTEDFIQKIIKKESKLVDEIINKEVILLDNGSLRTQISWKNNEFIFAKSTKDLKEDNVYKNYYVIYKVPDFRYYITSFDCDYFLIFNNKNTFTYFDGIEENTSPKINVEKKGWYVFNLVRERLGNRIILYDTTEYFYLYDINKKLLQKIE
;
A
#
# COMPACT_ATOMS: atom_id res chain seq x y z
N MET A 1 -4.65 -10.27 -6.71
CA MET A 1 -3.30 -10.40 -6.10
C MET A 1 -2.33 -9.60 -6.96
N ARG A 2 -1.42 -8.81 -6.37
CA ARG A 2 -0.39 -8.07 -7.12
C ARG A 2 1.01 -8.53 -6.73
N VAL A 3 1.88 -8.65 -7.73
CA VAL A 3 3.26 -9.14 -7.58
C VAL A 3 4.23 -8.08 -8.08
N GLY A 4 5.22 -7.72 -7.28
CA GLY A 4 6.30 -6.81 -7.64
C GLY A 4 7.66 -7.52 -7.63
N THR A 5 8.56 -7.13 -8.53
CA THR A 5 9.95 -7.62 -8.55
C THR A 5 10.92 -6.45 -8.57
N PHE A 6 11.83 -6.42 -7.58
CA PHE A 6 12.83 -5.37 -7.38
C PHE A 6 14.20 -6.01 -7.17
N GLY A 7 14.90 -6.36 -8.26
CA GLY A 7 16.15 -7.12 -8.15
C GLY A 7 15.91 -8.49 -7.53
N ASN A 8 16.60 -8.80 -6.42
CA ASN A 8 16.40 -10.05 -5.67
C ASN A 8 15.17 -10.02 -4.73
N VAL A 9 14.43 -8.91 -4.65
CA VAL A 9 13.24 -8.79 -3.80
C VAL A 9 11.98 -9.06 -4.61
N LYS A 10 11.10 -9.92 -4.09
CA LYS A 10 9.77 -10.19 -4.63
C LYS A 10 8.71 -9.80 -3.62
N THR A 11 7.70 -9.03 -4.02
CA THR A 11 6.60 -8.64 -3.16
C THR A 11 5.30 -9.30 -3.61
N TYR A 12 4.47 -9.69 -2.65
CA TYR A 12 3.14 -10.24 -2.86
C TYR A 12 2.16 -9.50 -1.98
N PHE A 13 1.11 -8.97 -2.60
CA PHE A 13 0.08 -8.21 -1.92
C PHE A 13 -1.31 -8.76 -2.26
N SER A 14 -2.07 -9.08 -1.21
CA SER A 14 -3.51 -9.25 -1.31
C SER A 14 -4.20 -8.02 -0.76
N SER A 15 -4.96 -7.34 -1.62
CA SER A 15 -5.79 -6.20 -1.26
C SER A 15 -6.87 -6.60 -0.25
N SER A 16 -7.24 -5.65 0.61
CA SER A 16 -8.37 -5.78 1.54
C SER A 16 -9.74 -5.75 0.85
N PHE A 17 -9.79 -5.27 -0.40
CA PHE A 17 -11.00 -5.18 -1.23
C PHE A 17 -10.72 -5.72 -2.63
N ASN A 18 -11.72 -6.34 -3.25
CA ASN A 18 -11.56 -7.10 -4.49
C ASN A 18 -12.21 -6.35 -5.67
N PHE A 19 -11.73 -5.19 -6.12
CA PHE A 19 -12.36 -4.47 -7.25
C PHE A 19 -11.41 -3.65 -8.13
N GLY A 20 -11.58 -3.82 -9.46
CA GLY A 20 -11.23 -2.90 -10.55
C GLY A 20 -9.74 -2.59 -10.78
N GLU A 21 -9.36 -2.28 -12.03
CA GLU A 21 -8.00 -1.80 -12.34
C GLU A 21 -7.72 -0.39 -11.77
N LYS A 22 -8.77 0.38 -11.42
CA LYS A 22 -8.69 1.82 -11.10
C LYS A 22 -8.52 2.17 -9.61
N THR A 23 -8.78 1.23 -8.70
CA THR A 23 -8.78 1.51 -7.26
C THR A 23 -7.55 0.89 -6.61
N ILE A 24 -6.74 1.70 -5.93
CA ILE A 24 -5.45 1.27 -5.37
C ILE A 24 -5.39 1.63 -3.87
N GLU A 25 -5.19 0.61 -3.04
CA GLU A 25 -5.03 0.73 -1.58
C GLU A 25 -3.68 1.37 -1.24
N SER A 26 -3.64 2.20 -0.19
CA SER A 26 -2.35 2.76 0.29
C SER A 26 -1.36 1.67 0.68
N GLU A 27 -1.86 0.59 1.28
CA GLU A 27 -1.08 -0.57 1.70
C GLU A 27 -0.39 -1.26 0.51
N GLU A 28 -1.00 -1.23 -0.67
CA GLU A 28 -0.34 -1.69 -1.89
C GLU A 28 0.89 -0.84 -2.20
N LEU A 29 0.73 0.49 -2.16
CA LEU A 29 1.82 1.42 -2.40
C LEU A 29 2.93 1.27 -1.34
N LYS A 30 2.57 1.08 -0.07
CA LYS A 30 3.54 0.80 1.01
C LYS A 30 4.36 -0.44 0.72
N ILE A 31 3.75 -1.51 0.21
CA ILE A 31 4.49 -2.73 -0.17
C ILE A 31 5.42 -2.48 -1.37
N GLN A 32 5.05 -1.61 -2.31
CA GLN A 32 5.97 -1.19 -3.39
C GLN A 32 7.16 -0.39 -2.84
N ILE A 33 6.92 0.55 -1.92
CA ILE A 33 7.97 1.32 -1.23
C ILE A 33 8.92 0.37 -0.50
N ILE A 34 8.35 -0.53 0.31
CA ILE A 34 9.09 -1.56 1.04
C ILE A 34 9.94 -2.39 0.07
N GLY A 35 9.37 -2.87 -1.04
CA GLY A 35 10.11 -3.66 -2.03
C GLY A 35 11.31 -2.92 -2.61
N ARG A 36 11.15 -1.65 -2.99
CA ARG A 36 12.23 -0.81 -3.52
C ARG A 36 13.34 -0.56 -2.50
N PHE A 37 12.99 -0.22 -1.26
CA PHE A 37 13.99 0.00 -0.21
C PHE A 37 14.64 -1.30 0.28
N SER A 38 13.91 -2.41 0.27
CA SER A 38 14.47 -3.74 0.58
C SER A 38 15.59 -4.12 -0.38
N LYS A 39 15.45 -3.76 -1.66
CA LYS A 39 16.51 -3.96 -2.67
C LYS A 39 17.76 -3.16 -2.29
N VAL A 40 17.59 -1.91 -1.88
CA VAL A 40 18.72 -1.07 -1.44
C VAL A 40 19.39 -1.65 -0.18
N ILE A 41 18.59 -2.15 0.78
CA ILE A 41 19.11 -2.83 1.98
C ILE A 41 19.88 -4.09 1.58
N SER A 42 19.33 -4.93 0.69
CA SER A 42 19.96 -6.19 0.28
C SER A 42 21.29 -5.95 -0.43
N GLU A 43 21.36 -4.97 -1.32
CA GLU A 43 22.58 -4.54 -2.00
C GLU A 43 23.65 -4.06 -1.00
N ARG A 44 23.27 -3.18 -0.07
CA ARG A 44 24.21 -2.64 0.94
C ARG A 44 24.71 -3.68 1.93
N LEU A 45 23.91 -4.71 2.21
CA LEU A 45 24.31 -5.82 3.08
C LEU A 45 24.94 -7.00 2.33
N GLY A 46 25.12 -6.90 1.01
CA GLY A 46 25.71 -7.96 0.18
C GLY A 46 24.87 -9.24 0.12
N TYR A 47 23.54 -9.12 0.23
CA TYR A 47 22.61 -10.25 0.19
C TYR A 47 21.99 -10.41 -1.21
N SER A 48 22.39 -11.45 -1.93
CA SER A 48 21.99 -11.70 -3.33
C SER A 48 20.84 -12.71 -3.48
N ASP A 49 20.60 -13.53 -2.47
CA ASP A 49 19.52 -14.52 -2.45
C ASP A 49 18.14 -13.84 -2.45
N THR A 50 17.08 -14.57 -2.81
CA THR A 50 15.74 -13.97 -2.93
C THR A 50 15.18 -13.54 -1.56
N ILE A 51 14.63 -12.33 -1.48
CA ILE A 51 13.81 -11.86 -0.35
C ILE A 51 12.35 -11.83 -0.79
N LEU A 52 11.53 -12.68 -0.20
CA LEU A 52 10.08 -12.70 -0.38
C LEU A 52 9.41 -11.81 0.68
N ILE A 53 8.59 -10.86 0.26
CA ILE A 53 7.79 -10.02 1.17
C ILE A 53 6.33 -10.26 0.83
N GLU A 54 5.57 -10.77 1.78
CA GLU A 54 4.16 -11.11 1.59
C GLU A 54 3.31 -10.35 2.60
N ARG A 55 2.32 -9.61 2.13
CA ARG A 55 1.30 -8.98 2.98
C ARG A 55 -0.08 -9.48 2.60
N ARG A 56 -0.80 -9.97 3.59
CA ARG A 56 -2.21 -10.36 3.46
C ARG A 56 -3.05 -9.62 4.49
N THR A 57 -4.14 -9.03 4.03
CA THR A 57 -5.24 -8.66 4.92
C THR A 57 -6.19 -9.84 4.99
N TYR A 58 -6.34 -10.43 6.18
CA TYR A 58 -7.30 -11.51 6.38
C TYR A 58 -8.33 -11.05 7.41
N TYR A 59 -9.53 -10.73 6.92
CA TYR A 59 -10.60 -10.16 7.74
C TYR A 59 -11.54 -11.18 8.36
N ALA A 60 -11.42 -12.45 8.01
CA ALA A 60 -12.63 -13.24 8.06
C ALA A 60 -13.17 -13.43 9.50
N HIS A 61 -12.33 -13.56 10.55
CA HIS A 61 -12.87 -13.94 11.88
C HIS A 61 -12.16 -13.41 13.14
N ASN A 62 -10.99 -12.77 13.06
CA ASN A 62 -10.38 -12.09 14.20
C ASN A 62 -9.70 -10.77 13.76
N PRO A 63 -10.32 -9.60 14.00
CA PRO A 63 -9.79 -8.30 13.55
C PRO A 63 -8.48 -7.90 14.22
N ASN A 64 -8.13 -8.55 15.33
CA ASN A 64 -6.91 -8.29 16.09
C ASN A 64 -5.77 -9.25 15.71
N GLN A 65 -5.98 -10.13 14.72
CA GLN A 65 -4.97 -11.10 14.30
C GLN A 65 -3.86 -10.39 13.51
N LYS A 66 -2.73 -10.16 14.19
CA LYS A 66 -1.52 -9.57 13.61
C LYS A 66 -0.35 -10.52 13.79
N PHE A 67 0.27 -10.93 12.68
CA PHE A 67 1.43 -11.82 12.71
C PHE A 67 2.55 -11.30 11.82
N PHE A 68 3.78 -11.45 12.31
CA PHE A 68 4.99 -11.35 11.52
C PHE A 68 5.71 -12.68 11.52
N ILE A 69 6.19 -13.09 10.35
CA ILE A 69 6.87 -14.36 10.13
C ILE A 69 8.17 -14.07 9.37
N LEU A 70 9.28 -14.07 10.09
CA LEU A 70 10.63 -13.90 9.56
C LEU A 70 11.30 -15.28 9.47
N GLU A 71 11.60 -15.72 8.25
CA GLU A 71 12.14 -17.06 8.03
C GLU A 71 13.27 -17.05 7.01
N ASN A 72 14.20 -17.97 7.22
CA ASN A 72 15.16 -18.36 6.22
C ASN A 72 14.55 -19.43 5.31
N ASN A 73 13.47 -19.05 4.64
CA ASN A 73 12.78 -19.86 3.65
C ASN A 73 11.94 -18.97 2.71
N ASN A 74 12.33 -18.85 1.45
CA ASN A 74 11.60 -18.08 0.44
C ASN A 74 10.40 -18.82 -0.20
N SER A 75 9.94 -19.94 0.36
CA SER A 75 8.78 -20.64 -0.19
C SER A 75 7.49 -19.83 -0.02
N GLN A 76 6.53 -19.95 -0.94
CA GLN A 76 5.23 -19.27 -0.82
C GLN A 76 4.20 -20.02 0.09
N TYR A 77 4.56 -21.17 0.68
CA TYR A 77 3.59 -22.19 1.12
C TYR A 77 2.83 -22.01 2.44
N LYS A 78 3.18 -21.06 3.32
CA LYS A 78 2.71 -21.17 4.72
C LYS A 78 1.32 -20.60 5.03
N VAL A 79 0.65 -19.92 4.11
CA VAL A 79 -0.72 -19.42 4.34
C VAL A 79 -1.67 -20.10 3.35
N ALA A 80 -1.92 -21.39 3.60
CA ALA A 80 -2.50 -22.36 2.66
C ALA A 80 -4.05 -22.40 2.61
N VAL A 81 -4.76 -21.45 3.20
CA VAL A 81 -6.26 -21.42 3.17
C VAL A 81 -6.82 -20.38 2.21
N LEU A 82 -6.08 -20.02 1.16
CA LEU A 82 -6.58 -19.16 0.08
C LEU A 82 -6.24 -19.86 -1.25
N GLU A 83 -7.28 -20.23 -2.00
CA GLU A 83 -7.23 -21.04 -3.21
C GLU A 83 -6.45 -20.41 -4.38
N ASP A 84 -6.02 -21.32 -5.26
CA ASP A 84 -5.49 -21.17 -6.62
C ASP A 84 -4.10 -20.54 -6.87
N GLY A 85 -3.15 -21.47 -7.11
CA GLY A 85 -2.43 -21.44 -8.39
C GLY A 85 -1.15 -20.60 -8.46
N ALA A 86 -0.14 -20.91 -7.65
CA ALA A 86 1.27 -20.96 -8.09
C ALA A 86 2.15 -21.52 -6.97
N VAL A 87 2.45 -22.81 -7.05
CA VAL A 87 3.44 -23.49 -6.21
C VAL A 87 4.83 -23.04 -6.68
N LEU A 88 5.35 -21.92 -6.19
CA LEU A 88 6.76 -21.60 -6.37
C LEU A 88 7.60 -22.52 -5.48
N LYS A 89 8.13 -23.60 -6.10
CA LYS A 89 9.05 -24.55 -5.44
C LYS A 89 10.17 -23.79 -4.75
N SER A 90 10.26 -23.97 -3.43
CA SER A 90 11.36 -23.47 -2.61
C SER A 90 12.70 -23.88 -3.21
N ASN A 91 13.67 -22.97 -3.23
CA ASN A 91 15.07 -23.36 -3.41
C ASN A 91 15.83 -23.41 -2.06
N ASN A 92 15.15 -23.18 -0.92
CA ASN A 92 15.72 -23.09 0.43
C ASN A 92 16.91 -22.11 0.57
N LYS A 93 17.06 -21.18 -0.37
CA LYS A 93 18.17 -20.22 -0.46
C LYS A 93 17.63 -18.79 -0.52
N GLY A 94 16.83 -18.41 0.48
CA GLY A 94 16.23 -17.09 0.52
C GLY A 94 15.54 -16.78 1.84
N LEU A 95 15.13 -15.53 1.99
CA LEU A 95 14.40 -15.01 3.14
C LEU A 95 12.93 -14.83 2.80
N SER A 96 12.09 -14.91 3.81
CA SER A 96 10.70 -14.46 3.73
C SER A 96 10.33 -13.60 4.92
N ILE A 97 9.65 -12.50 4.64
CA ILE A 97 9.00 -11.63 5.60
C ILE A 97 7.52 -11.66 5.27
N ARG A 98 6.72 -12.36 6.08
CA ARG A 98 5.25 -12.40 5.90
C ARG A 98 4.56 -11.59 6.99
N ILE A 99 3.57 -10.83 6.56
CA ILE A 99 2.81 -9.90 7.38
C ILE A 99 1.33 -10.23 7.20
N ILE A 100 0.68 -10.62 8.29
CA ILE A 100 -0.77 -10.77 8.37
C ILE A 100 -1.25 -9.62 9.25
N GLY A 101 -2.05 -8.71 8.70
CA GLY A 101 -2.55 -7.57 9.44
C GLY A 101 -3.23 -6.52 8.56
N ASN A 102 -3.92 -5.59 9.22
CA ASN A 102 -4.68 -4.53 8.56
C ASN A 102 -3.79 -3.43 7.99
N GLU A 103 -2.71 -3.08 8.67
CA GLU A 103 -1.85 -1.97 8.30
C GLU A 103 -0.39 -2.34 8.47
N VAL A 104 0.46 -1.78 7.62
CA VAL A 104 1.92 -1.88 7.74
C VAL A 104 2.56 -0.50 7.83
N GLN A 105 3.59 -0.42 8.66
CA GLN A 105 4.46 0.75 8.73
C GLN A 105 5.73 0.44 7.94
N VAL A 106 6.03 1.25 6.93
CA VAL A 106 7.16 1.03 6.01
C VAL A 106 8.46 0.88 6.81
N PHE A 107 8.71 1.81 7.73
CA PHE A 107 9.93 1.86 8.54
C PHE A 107 10.14 0.58 9.37
N ASP A 108 9.09 0.11 10.04
CA ASP A 108 9.13 -1.11 10.85
C ASP A 108 9.50 -2.33 10.01
N VAL A 109 8.85 -2.48 8.84
CA VAL A 109 9.10 -3.62 7.96
C VAL A 109 10.53 -3.60 7.43
N LEU A 110 11.08 -2.43 7.08
CA LEU A 110 12.47 -2.30 6.66
C LEU A 110 13.47 -2.74 7.74
N LYS A 111 13.21 -2.43 9.01
CA LYS A 111 14.02 -2.95 10.13
C LYS A 111 13.93 -4.46 10.26
N LEU A 112 12.73 -5.03 10.07
CA LEU A 112 12.55 -6.48 10.08
C LEU A 112 13.32 -7.15 8.93
N ILE A 113 13.37 -6.54 7.75
CA ILE A 113 14.14 -7.01 6.60
C ILE A 113 15.63 -6.97 6.89
N GLU A 114 16.15 -5.84 7.35
CA GLU A 114 17.56 -5.68 7.73
C GLU A 114 17.97 -6.74 8.77
N TYR A 115 17.17 -6.87 9.84
CA TYR A 115 17.38 -7.88 10.87
C TYR A 115 17.40 -9.29 10.28
N SER A 116 16.47 -9.60 9.36
CA SER A 116 16.36 -10.91 8.73
C SER A 116 17.60 -11.28 7.93
N ILE A 117 18.14 -10.32 7.16
CA ILE A 117 19.38 -10.51 6.40
C ILE A 117 20.56 -10.81 7.32
N LEU A 118 20.72 -10.01 8.37
CA LEU A 118 21.82 -10.13 9.33
C LEU A 118 21.73 -11.40 10.19
N ASN A 119 20.52 -11.92 10.45
CA ASN A 119 20.29 -13.03 11.38
C ASN A 119 19.76 -14.31 10.73
N ARG A 120 19.85 -14.44 9.39
CA ARG A 120 19.25 -15.52 8.61
C ARG A 120 19.37 -16.93 9.21
N LYS A 121 20.55 -17.30 9.72
CA LYS A 121 20.80 -18.65 10.29
C LYS A 121 20.00 -18.96 11.57
N LYS A 122 19.47 -17.94 12.25
CA LYS A 122 18.79 -18.06 13.55
C LYS A 122 17.28 -17.79 13.47
N LEU A 123 16.76 -17.30 12.34
CA LEU A 123 15.37 -16.84 12.21
C LEU A 123 14.35 -17.92 12.57
N ASN A 124 14.50 -19.11 11.98
CA ASN A 124 13.52 -20.20 12.19
C ASN A 124 13.47 -20.67 13.66
N LYS A 125 14.54 -20.48 14.45
CA LYS A 125 14.57 -20.80 15.89
C LYS A 125 13.81 -19.81 16.76
N LYS A 126 13.35 -18.69 16.19
CA LYS A 126 12.59 -17.62 16.86
C LYS A 126 11.10 -17.70 16.55
N LEU A 127 10.66 -18.75 15.87
CA LEU A 127 9.26 -18.98 15.58
C LEU A 127 8.65 -19.84 16.67
N VAL A 128 7.42 -19.52 17.05
CA VAL A 128 6.61 -20.27 18.01
C VAL A 128 5.28 -20.66 17.38
N PRO A 129 4.70 -21.81 17.74
CA PRO A 129 3.34 -22.16 17.35
C PRO A 129 2.33 -21.14 17.87
N THR A 130 1.39 -20.73 17.03
CA THR A 130 0.30 -19.81 17.38
C THR A 130 -0.93 -20.15 16.56
N ASP A 131 -2.11 -19.95 17.15
CA ASP A 131 -3.37 -20.20 16.48
C ASP A 131 -3.67 -19.11 15.44
N TYR A 132 -3.87 -19.53 14.20
CA TYR A 132 -4.36 -18.71 13.10
C TYR A 132 -5.81 -19.06 12.80
N TYR A 133 -6.69 -18.09 12.96
CA TYR A 133 -8.12 -18.23 12.70
C TYR A 133 -8.40 -17.90 11.23
N PHE A 134 -9.01 -18.85 10.53
CA PHE A 134 -9.46 -18.70 9.14
C PHE A 134 -10.96 -18.93 8.95
N GLY A 135 -11.64 -19.40 10.00
CA GLY A 135 -13.09 -19.53 10.15
C GLY A 135 -13.50 -19.09 11.56
N GLU A 136 -14.79 -18.80 11.82
CA GLU A 136 -15.27 -18.49 13.20
C GLU A 136 -14.91 -19.60 14.20
N LYS A 137 -14.91 -20.85 13.71
CA LYS A 137 -14.58 -22.05 14.48
C LYS A 137 -13.38 -22.79 13.90
N SER A 138 -12.75 -22.27 12.84
CA SER A 138 -11.67 -22.94 12.13
C SER A 138 -10.35 -22.24 12.39
N LYS A 139 -9.43 -22.94 13.04
CA LYS A 139 -8.08 -22.48 13.31
C LYS A 139 -7.04 -23.51 12.89
N LEU A 140 -5.85 -23.05 12.55
CA LEU A 140 -4.69 -23.90 12.30
C LEU A 140 -3.48 -23.36 13.06
N SER A 141 -2.60 -24.24 13.50
CA SER A 141 -1.36 -23.83 14.16
C SER A 141 -0.32 -23.41 13.12
N ILE A 142 0.13 -22.16 13.18
CA ILE A 142 1.23 -21.63 12.36
C ILE A 142 2.43 -21.27 13.22
N LEU A 143 3.61 -21.22 12.60
CA LEU A 143 4.83 -20.75 13.23
C LEU A 143 5.03 -19.26 12.94
N VAL A 144 5.05 -18.44 13.99
CA VAL A 144 5.17 -16.97 13.91
C VAL A 144 6.22 -16.44 14.87
N ASN A 145 6.70 -15.23 14.66
CA ASN A 145 7.48 -14.54 15.68
C ASN A 145 6.55 -13.93 16.74
N THR A 146 6.97 -13.94 18.01
CA THR A 146 6.22 -13.28 19.09
C THR A 146 6.24 -11.76 18.92
N GLU A 147 5.20 -11.09 19.41
CA GLU A 147 5.13 -9.62 19.39
C GLU A 147 6.32 -8.99 20.11
N ASP A 148 6.72 -9.51 21.28
CA ASP A 148 7.89 -9.03 22.02
C ASP A 148 9.18 -9.10 21.19
N PHE A 149 9.36 -10.16 20.41
CA PHE A 149 10.52 -10.31 19.55
C PHE A 149 10.51 -9.28 18.40
N ILE A 150 9.35 -9.07 17.78
CA ILE A 150 9.16 -8.08 16.71
C ILE A 150 9.39 -6.66 17.23
N GLN A 151 8.79 -6.30 18.37
CA GLN A 151 8.97 -5.01 19.01
C GLN A 151 10.42 -4.75 19.39
N LYS A 152 11.15 -5.77 19.87
CA LYS A 152 12.59 -5.66 20.15
C LYS A 152 13.41 -5.30 18.90
N ILE A 153 13.01 -5.79 17.73
CA ILE A 153 13.69 -5.45 16.46
C ILE A 153 13.33 -4.02 16.05
N ILE A 154 12.04 -3.68 16.03
CA ILE A 154 11.54 -2.38 15.56
C ILE A 154 12.05 -1.21 16.42
N LYS A 155 12.16 -1.40 17.74
CA LYS A 155 12.68 -0.38 18.66
C LYS A 155 14.18 -0.12 18.50
N LYS A 156 14.92 -1.03 17.88
CA LYS A 156 16.36 -0.85 17.67
C LYS A 156 16.58 0.23 16.59
N GLU A 157 17.53 1.13 16.83
CA GLU A 157 17.97 2.09 15.81
C GLU A 157 18.60 1.36 14.63
N SER A 158 18.39 1.89 13.42
CA SER A 158 18.97 1.37 12.20
C SER A 158 19.46 2.50 11.33
N LYS A 159 20.77 2.76 11.38
CA LYS A 159 21.43 3.77 10.54
C LYS A 159 21.12 3.56 9.06
N LEU A 160 21.11 2.31 8.61
CA LEU A 160 20.82 1.97 7.22
C LEU A 160 19.38 2.35 6.83
N VAL A 161 18.39 2.00 7.66
CA VAL A 161 16.99 2.34 7.38
C VAL A 161 16.78 3.86 7.47
N ASP A 162 17.37 4.51 8.47
CA ASP A 162 17.29 5.97 8.68
C ASP A 162 17.88 6.75 7.48
N GLU A 163 18.93 6.23 6.84
CA GLU A 163 19.50 6.83 5.64
C GLU A 163 18.60 6.69 4.40
N ILE A 164 17.96 5.54 4.20
CA ILE A 164 17.19 5.28 2.97
C ILE A 164 15.77 5.85 3.03
N ILE A 165 15.18 5.98 4.23
CA ILE A 165 13.78 6.41 4.40
C ILE A 165 13.53 7.85 3.92
N ASN A 166 14.58 8.66 3.87
CA ASN A 166 14.53 10.06 3.42
C ASN A 166 14.58 10.22 1.89
N LYS A 167 14.81 9.12 1.16
CA LYS A 167 14.84 9.13 -0.30
C LYS A 167 13.41 9.14 -0.84
N GLU A 168 13.18 9.96 -1.86
CA GLU A 168 11.90 9.98 -2.55
C GLU A 168 11.72 8.73 -3.40
N VAL A 169 10.53 8.16 -3.36
CA VAL A 169 10.12 7.02 -4.19
C VAL A 169 8.95 7.46 -5.07
N ILE A 170 9.16 7.51 -6.39
CA ILE A 170 8.08 7.74 -7.35
C ILE A 170 7.30 6.43 -7.51
N LEU A 171 6.01 6.48 -7.19
CA LEU A 171 5.07 5.34 -7.20
C LEU A 171 4.19 5.35 -8.44
N LEU A 172 3.84 6.54 -8.92
CA LEU A 172 3.07 6.76 -10.14
C LEU A 172 3.58 8.03 -10.83
N ASP A 173 3.73 7.97 -12.14
CA ASP A 173 4.01 9.12 -13.01
C ASP A 173 3.25 8.92 -14.33
N ASN A 174 2.06 9.53 -14.43
CA ASN A 174 1.11 9.29 -15.52
C ASN A 174 1.38 10.13 -16.78
N GLY A 175 2.62 10.58 -17.01
CA GLY A 175 3.07 11.20 -18.26
C GLY A 175 2.10 12.24 -18.81
N SER A 176 1.30 11.86 -19.81
CA SER A 176 0.31 12.72 -20.49
C SER A 176 -0.71 13.38 -19.56
N LEU A 177 -1.21 12.67 -18.54
CA LEU A 177 -2.14 13.24 -17.56
C LEU A 177 -1.43 14.08 -16.49
N ARG A 178 -0.09 14.01 -16.47
CA ARG A 178 0.80 14.68 -15.53
C ARG A 178 0.45 14.42 -14.08
N THR A 179 -0.30 13.38 -13.72
CA THR A 179 -0.56 13.06 -12.32
C THR A 179 0.57 12.22 -11.75
N GLN A 180 1.05 12.56 -10.56
CA GLN A 180 2.19 11.91 -9.91
C GLN A 180 1.83 11.55 -8.48
N ILE A 181 2.27 10.35 -8.05
CA ILE A 181 2.29 9.94 -6.65
C ILE A 181 3.73 9.61 -6.30
N SER A 182 4.27 10.25 -5.28
CA SER A 182 5.54 9.87 -4.68
C SER A 182 5.39 9.66 -3.17
N TRP A 183 6.42 9.11 -2.55
CA TRP A 183 6.49 8.94 -1.11
C TRP A 183 7.85 9.40 -0.61
N LYS A 184 7.87 10.16 0.47
CA LYS A 184 9.08 10.68 1.10
C LYS A 184 8.80 11.02 2.55
N ASN A 185 9.73 10.74 3.46
CA ASN A 185 9.64 11.12 4.88
C ASN A 185 8.32 10.69 5.55
N ASN A 186 7.87 9.46 5.27
CA ASN A 186 6.63 8.92 5.82
C ASN A 186 5.33 9.62 5.38
N GLU A 187 5.36 10.33 4.25
CA GLU A 187 4.19 10.94 3.64
C GLU A 187 4.06 10.51 2.18
N PHE A 188 2.80 10.29 1.76
CA PHE A 188 2.43 10.25 0.35
C PHE A 188 2.27 11.68 -0.17
N ILE A 189 2.77 11.91 -1.38
CA ILE A 189 2.74 13.19 -2.07
C ILE A 189 1.99 12.99 -3.38
N PHE A 190 0.83 13.63 -3.49
CA PHE A 190 0.07 13.74 -4.72
C PHE A 190 0.42 15.07 -5.39
N ALA A 191 0.81 15.03 -6.66
CA ALA A 191 1.33 16.20 -7.37
C ALA A 191 1.00 16.14 -8.86
N LYS A 192 1.32 17.24 -9.54
CA LYS A 192 1.44 17.29 -10.99
C LYS A 192 2.90 17.14 -11.41
N SER A 193 3.19 16.17 -12.28
CA SER A 193 4.49 15.99 -12.90
C SER A 193 4.79 17.20 -13.81
N THR A 194 5.90 17.87 -13.51
CA THR A 194 6.41 19.02 -14.28
C THR A 194 7.63 18.66 -15.12
N LYS A 195 8.01 17.38 -15.14
CA LYS A 195 9.24 16.88 -15.77
C LYS A 195 9.30 17.16 -17.27
N ASP A 196 8.17 17.06 -17.95
CA ASP A 196 8.07 17.27 -19.40
C ASP A 196 7.71 18.71 -19.78
N LEU A 197 7.59 19.61 -18.79
CA LEU A 197 7.37 21.02 -19.03
C LEU A 197 8.70 21.76 -19.21
N LYS A 198 8.75 22.65 -20.19
CA LYS A 198 9.88 23.60 -20.35
C LYS A 198 10.12 24.38 -19.05
N GLU A 199 11.36 24.78 -18.80
CA GLU A 199 11.76 25.49 -17.58
C GLU A 199 10.99 26.80 -17.38
N ASP A 200 10.72 27.52 -18.46
CA ASP A 200 9.98 28.79 -18.51
C ASP A 200 8.45 28.61 -18.51
N ASN A 201 7.95 27.39 -18.34
CA ASN A 201 6.52 27.13 -18.40
C ASN A 201 5.81 27.69 -17.15
N VAL A 202 4.99 28.72 -17.35
CA VAL A 202 4.25 29.43 -16.30
C VAL A 202 3.35 28.51 -15.47
N TYR A 203 2.85 27.39 -16.02
CA TYR A 203 1.98 26.46 -15.30
C TYR A 203 2.67 25.75 -14.14
N LYS A 204 4.02 25.69 -14.14
CA LYS A 204 4.78 25.08 -13.03
C LYS A 204 4.50 25.73 -11.68
N ASN A 205 4.24 27.03 -11.67
CA ASN A 205 4.03 27.80 -10.44
C ASN A 205 2.59 27.73 -9.91
N TYR A 206 1.65 27.25 -10.72
CA TYR A 206 0.24 27.13 -10.32
C TYR A 206 -0.09 25.78 -9.69
N TYR A 207 0.76 24.77 -9.88
CA TYR A 207 0.50 23.45 -9.33
C TYR A 207 0.88 23.37 -7.85
N VAL A 208 -0.11 23.00 -7.03
CA VAL A 208 0.11 22.67 -5.62
C VAL A 208 0.36 21.18 -5.43
N ILE A 209 0.98 20.84 -4.30
CA ILE A 209 1.16 19.46 -3.85
C ILE A 209 0.19 19.17 -2.71
N TYR A 210 -0.30 17.93 -2.63
CA TYR A 210 -1.07 17.45 -1.51
C TYR A 210 -0.31 16.34 -0.80
N LYS A 211 -0.03 16.54 0.49
CA LYS A 211 0.68 15.58 1.33
C LYS A 211 -0.26 14.95 2.33
N VAL A 212 -0.13 13.64 2.51
CA VAL A 212 -0.89 12.90 3.49
C VAL A 212 -0.02 11.80 4.12
N PRO A 213 0.02 11.66 5.45
CA PRO A 213 0.79 10.58 6.10
C PRO A 213 0.30 9.20 5.65
N ASP A 214 -1.01 9.04 5.54
CA ASP A 214 -1.65 7.81 5.09
C ASP A 214 -3.07 8.06 4.58
N PHE A 215 -3.56 7.16 3.74
CA PHE A 215 -4.92 7.19 3.21
C PHE A 215 -5.45 5.75 3.11
N ARG A 216 -6.72 5.55 2.78
CA ARG A 216 -7.30 4.20 2.63
C ARG A 216 -7.07 3.65 1.23
N TYR A 217 -7.51 4.39 0.23
CA TYR A 217 -7.29 4.09 -1.19
C TYR A 217 -7.42 5.36 -2.02
N TYR A 218 -6.95 5.33 -3.25
CA TYR A 218 -7.28 6.33 -4.25
C TYR A 218 -7.92 5.69 -5.46
N ILE A 219 -8.72 6.48 -6.19
CA ILE A 219 -9.23 6.10 -7.51
C ILE A 219 -8.44 6.90 -8.54
N THR A 220 -7.81 6.19 -9.47
CA THR A 220 -7.15 6.80 -10.64
C THR A 220 -8.15 6.98 -11.77
N SER A 221 -7.98 8.07 -12.50
CA SER A 221 -8.67 8.34 -13.75
C SER A 221 -7.74 7.98 -14.92
N PHE A 222 -8.25 7.26 -15.93
CA PHE A 222 -7.43 6.92 -17.11
C PHE A 222 -7.33 8.06 -18.12
N ASP A 223 -8.29 9.01 -18.10
CA ASP A 223 -8.40 10.09 -19.09
C ASP A 223 -8.49 11.49 -18.46
N CYS A 224 -8.48 11.59 -17.13
CA CYS A 224 -8.51 12.86 -16.43
C CYS A 224 -7.37 13.00 -15.45
N ASP A 225 -7.07 14.25 -15.15
CA ASP A 225 -5.84 14.68 -14.54
C ASP A 225 -6.06 14.98 -13.05
N TYR A 226 -6.78 14.10 -12.34
CA TYR A 226 -7.11 14.25 -10.93
C TYR A 226 -7.00 12.93 -10.14
N PHE A 227 -6.99 13.05 -8.82
CA PHE A 227 -7.14 11.96 -7.86
C PHE A 227 -8.36 12.16 -6.97
N LEU A 228 -9.03 11.05 -6.64
CA LEU A 228 -9.92 10.99 -5.48
C LEU A 228 -9.23 10.17 -4.40
N ILE A 229 -8.83 10.84 -3.34
CA ILE A 229 -8.03 10.27 -2.26
C ILE A 229 -8.96 10.02 -1.08
N PHE A 230 -9.30 8.76 -0.83
CA PHE A 230 -10.18 8.38 0.27
C PHE A 230 -9.36 8.24 1.55
N ASN A 231 -9.54 9.18 2.48
CA ASN A 231 -8.85 9.20 3.77
C ASN A 231 -9.39 8.11 4.70
N ASN A 232 -10.69 7.81 4.63
CA ASN A 232 -11.35 6.72 5.34
C ASN A 232 -12.65 6.32 4.61
N LYS A 233 -13.53 5.54 5.27
CA LYS A 233 -14.81 5.11 4.65
C LYS A 233 -15.76 6.25 4.28
N ASN A 234 -15.67 7.37 4.98
CA ASN A 234 -16.67 8.44 4.94
C ASN A 234 -16.10 9.77 4.48
N THR A 235 -14.81 9.84 4.12
CA THR A 235 -14.18 11.09 3.72
C THR A 235 -13.22 10.91 2.57
N PHE A 236 -13.26 11.83 1.61
CA PHE A 236 -12.30 11.88 0.51
C PHE A 236 -11.86 13.31 0.20
N THR A 237 -10.76 13.41 -0.52
CA THR A 237 -10.17 14.64 -1.03
C THR A 237 -10.12 14.55 -2.56
N TYR A 238 -10.66 15.56 -3.24
CA TYR A 238 -10.43 15.76 -4.67
C TYR A 238 -9.15 16.58 -4.85
N PHE A 239 -8.29 16.15 -5.77
CA PHE A 239 -7.04 16.84 -6.07
C PHE A 239 -6.73 16.79 -7.57
N ASP A 240 -6.59 17.94 -8.22
CA ASP A 240 -6.16 18.10 -9.61
C ASP A 240 -4.94 19.03 -9.76
N GLY A 241 -4.23 19.29 -8.66
CA GLY A 241 -3.09 20.19 -8.62
C GLY A 241 -3.45 21.67 -8.58
N ILE A 242 -4.72 22.07 -8.56
CA ILE A 242 -5.15 23.47 -8.40
C ILE A 242 -5.63 23.68 -6.96
N GLU A 243 -5.09 24.70 -6.28
CA GLU A 243 -5.42 24.97 -4.88
C GLU A 243 -6.91 25.26 -4.67
N GLU A 244 -7.49 26.07 -5.56
CA GLU A 244 -8.91 26.45 -5.47
C GLU A 244 -9.84 25.25 -5.57
N ASN A 245 -9.47 24.23 -6.35
CA ASN A 245 -10.27 23.03 -6.53
C ASN A 245 -10.02 21.98 -5.44
N THR A 246 -8.88 22.06 -4.74
CA THR A 246 -8.55 21.11 -3.68
C THR A 246 -9.50 21.33 -2.48
N SER A 247 -10.25 20.28 -2.13
CA SER A 247 -11.15 20.30 -0.97
C SER A 247 -10.53 19.48 0.17
N PRO A 248 -10.35 20.05 1.38
CA PRO A 248 -9.56 19.41 2.40
C PRO A 248 -10.13 18.04 2.80
N LYS A 249 -11.46 17.91 3.04
CA LYS A 249 -12.16 16.63 3.28
C LYS A 249 -13.66 16.77 2.96
N ILE A 250 -14.17 15.98 2.03
CA ILE A 250 -15.59 15.90 1.69
C ILE A 250 -16.19 14.71 2.43
N ASN A 251 -17.22 14.95 3.24
CA ASN A 251 -17.93 13.91 3.97
C ASN A 251 -18.91 13.17 3.06
N VAL A 252 -19.01 11.85 3.25
CA VAL A 252 -19.91 10.95 2.53
C VAL A 252 -20.64 10.07 3.51
N GLU A 253 -21.97 10.11 3.45
CA GLU A 253 -22.83 9.21 4.23
C GLU A 253 -22.96 7.87 3.52
N LYS A 254 -22.02 6.99 3.82
CA LYS A 254 -21.91 5.69 3.14
C LYS A 254 -22.61 4.59 3.93
N LYS A 255 -23.56 3.90 3.29
CA LYS A 255 -24.24 2.73 3.89
C LYS A 255 -23.48 1.42 3.64
N GLY A 256 -22.76 1.31 2.53
CA GLY A 256 -22.07 0.09 2.11
C GLY A 256 -20.63 -0.06 2.61
N TRP A 257 -20.10 -1.29 2.55
CA TRP A 257 -18.69 -1.58 2.82
C TRP A 257 -17.79 -1.44 1.58
N TYR A 258 -18.36 -1.38 0.38
CA TYR A 258 -17.68 -1.37 -0.92
C TYR A 258 -16.94 -0.06 -1.24
N VAL A 259 -15.80 -0.11 -1.90
CA VAL A 259 -15.11 1.11 -2.37
C VAL A 259 -15.99 1.88 -3.36
N PHE A 260 -15.77 3.19 -3.47
CA PHE A 260 -16.41 3.98 -4.52
C PHE A 260 -15.87 3.59 -5.89
N ASN A 261 -16.75 3.64 -6.88
CA ASN A 261 -16.44 3.51 -8.30
C ASN A 261 -16.82 4.79 -9.04
N LEU A 262 -16.13 5.07 -10.13
CA LEU A 262 -16.46 6.15 -11.06
C LEU A 262 -17.43 5.61 -12.12
N VAL A 263 -18.57 6.28 -12.32
CA VAL A 263 -19.46 5.96 -13.47
C VAL A 263 -18.77 6.38 -14.77
N ARG A 264 -18.13 7.56 -14.77
CA ARG A 264 -17.32 8.14 -15.85
C ARG A 264 -16.26 9.06 -15.26
N GLU A 265 -15.23 9.36 -16.04
CA GLU A 265 -14.07 10.15 -15.61
C GLU A 265 -14.45 11.58 -15.20
N ARG A 266 -15.17 12.35 -16.04
CA ARG A 266 -15.62 13.71 -15.67
C ARG A 266 -16.77 14.18 -16.56
N LEU A 267 -17.76 14.87 -15.99
CA LEU A 267 -18.82 15.56 -16.73
C LEU A 267 -18.78 17.06 -16.41
N GLY A 268 -18.05 17.83 -17.21
CA GLY A 268 -17.83 19.26 -16.95
C GLY A 268 -17.09 19.48 -15.63
N ASN A 269 -17.68 20.20 -14.68
CA ASN A 269 -17.15 20.41 -13.33
C ASN A 269 -17.63 19.34 -12.32
N ARG A 270 -18.18 18.22 -12.78
CA ARG A 270 -18.82 17.21 -11.93
C ARG A 270 -18.21 15.82 -12.08
N ILE A 271 -18.20 15.08 -10.98
CA ILE A 271 -17.77 13.68 -10.91
C ILE A 271 -18.93 12.86 -10.36
N ILE A 272 -19.17 11.68 -10.95
CA ILE A 272 -20.22 10.75 -10.50
C ILE A 272 -19.57 9.54 -9.83
N LEU A 273 -19.88 9.35 -8.56
CA LEU A 273 -19.36 8.28 -7.71
C LEU A 273 -20.50 7.39 -7.23
N TYR A 274 -20.26 6.09 -7.10
CA TYR A 274 -21.24 5.17 -6.53
C TYR A 274 -20.54 4.05 -5.77
N ASP A 275 -21.15 3.58 -4.68
CA ASP A 275 -20.70 2.40 -3.92
C ASP A 275 -21.74 1.27 -3.93
N THR A 276 -22.90 1.50 -4.55
CA THR A 276 -24.00 0.54 -4.74
C THR A 276 -24.75 0.87 -6.02
N THR A 277 -25.64 -0.02 -6.47
CA THR A 277 -26.53 0.20 -7.62
C THR A 277 -27.77 1.03 -7.27
N GLU A 278 -28.04 1.26 -5.98
CA GLU A 278 -29.27 1.93 -5.51
C GLU A 278 -29.23 3.46 -5.57
N TYR A 279 -28.05 4.06 -5.53
CA TYR A 279 -27.88 5.52 -5.54
C TYR A 279 -26.50 5.89 -6.08
N PHE A 280 -26.35 7.14 -6.48
CA PHE A 280 -25.04 7.70 -6.83
C PHE A 280 -24.85 9.07 -6.18
N TYR A 281 -23.59 9.50 -6.10
CA TYR A 281 -23.23 10.83 -5.68
C TYR A 281 -22.73 11.64 -6.86
N LEU A 282 -23.17 12.90 -6.90
CA LEU A 282 -22.70 13.92 -7.79
C LEU A 282 -21.83 14.90 -7.00
N TYR A 283 -20.53 14.89 -7.26
CA TYR A 283 -19.60 15.86 -6.68
C TYR A 283 -19.38 17.02 -7.65
N ASP A 284 -19.74 18.23 -7.25
CA ASP A 284 -19.42 19.46 -7.97
C ASP A 284 -18.08 20.02 -7.46
N ILE A 285 -17.06 20.01 -8.33
CA ILE A 285 -15.68 20.38 -8.02
C ILE A 285 -15.60 21.84 -7.55
N ASN A 286 -16.21 22.75 -8.32
CA ASN A 286 -16.13 24.19 -8.06
C ASN A 286 -16.89 24.58 -6.80
N LYS A 287 -18.06 23.97 -6.57
CA LYS A 287 -18.86 24.21 -5.36
C LYS A 287 -18.37 23.43 -4.14
N LYS A 288 -17.46 22.46 -4.35
CA LYS A 288 -17.01 21.49 -3.34
C LYS A 288 -18.18 20.79 -2.64
N LEU A 289 -19.27 20.56 -3.37
CA LEU A 289 -20.53 20.04 -2.83
C LEU A 289 -20.78 18.64 -3.34
N LEU A 290 -21.04 17.72 -2.41
CA LEU A 290 -21.48 16.37 -2.72
C LEU A 290 -23.00 16.27 -2.54
N GLN A 291 -23.69 15.78 -3.56
CA GLN A 291 -25.12 15.52 -3.51
C GLN A 291 -25.39 14.05 -3.74
N LYS A 292 -26.18 13.43 -2.87
CA LYS A 292 -26.69 12.08 -3.09
C LYS A 292 -27.94 12.16 -3.96
N ILE A 293 -28.00 11.32 -5.00
CA ILE A 293 -29.15 11.17 -5.89
C ILE A 293 -29.67 9.75 -5.71
N GLU A 294 -30.95 9.64 -5.33
CA GLU A 294 -31.70 8.38 -5.14
C GLU A 294 -32.56 8.06 -6.36
#